data_AF-A0A554LP57-F1
#
_entry.id   AF-A0A554LP57-F1
#
_cell.length_a   1.000
_cell.length_b   1.000
_cell.length_c   1.000
_cell.angle_alpha   90.00
_cell.angle_beta   90.00
_cell.angle_gamma   90.00
#
_symmetry.space_group_name_H-M   'P 1'
#
loop_
_entity.id
_entity.type
_entity.pdbx_description
1 polymer ?
#
loop_
_entity_poly.entity_id
_entity_poly.type
_entity_poly.pdbx_seq_one_letter_code
_entity_poly.pdbx_strand_id
1 'polypeptide(L)'
;MREEAKKYFNIFGKFLGLILLILLIISFYKFLNISGFFNSEITEYPVVCKEEPVLNQCNNPEYTLRKTTYKVIYNRQEVIYWTEDFSTQRLTRCAIKDKKNWSCKYDDESAEFGFTDGKYWNYSLIPSAGDDLWKNVYYPSRIKYLMVQCENNTLCFLFANLFY
;
A
#
# COMPACT_ATOMS: atom_id res chain seq x y z
N MET A 1 -32.12 52.42 14.59
CA MET A 1 -32.50 51.92 13.24
C MET A 1 -31.29 51.68 12.30
N ARG A 2 -30.60 52.69 11.73
CA ARG A 2 -29.52 52.44 10.73
C ARG A 2 -28.27 51.73 11.29
N GLU A 3 -27.88 52.04 12.53
CA GLU A 3 -26.72 51.43 13.20
C GLU A 3 -26.99 50.00 13.69
N GLU A 4 -28.22 49.70 14.10
CA GLU A 4 -28.62 48.34 14.49
C GLU A 4 -28.61 47.41 13.27
N ALA A 5 -29.09 47.89 12.12
CA ALA A 5 -29.07 47.12 10.87
C ALA A 5 -27.65 46.70 10.44
N LYS A 6 -26.63 47.57 10.63
CA LYS A 6 -25.23 47.24 10.33
C LYS A 6 -24.68 46.13 11.23
N LYS A 7 -25.06 46.14 12.52
CA LYS A 7 -24.63 45.11 13.49
C LYS A 7 -25.18 43.73 13.11
N TYR A 8 -26.46 43.66 12.75
CA TYR A 8 -27.06 42.41 12.28
C TYR A 8 -26.43 41.90 10.97
N PHE A 9 -26.16 42.81 10.02
CA PHE A 9 -25.53 42.45 8.75
C PHE A 9 -24.11 41.86 8.92
N ASN A 10 -23.30 42.43 9.83
CA ASN A 10 -21.94 41.94 10.11
C ASN A 10 -21.95 40.56 10.81
N ILE A 11 -22.87 40.36 11.78
CA ILE A 11 -23.04 39.06 12.44
C ILE A 11 -23.49 38.00 11.44
N PHE A 12 -24.49 38.31 10.62
CA PHE A 12 -25.00 37.39 9.60
C PHE A 12 -23.93 37.02 8.57
N GLY A 13 -23.14 37.99 8.10
CA GLY A 13 -22.04 37.74 7.17
C GLY A 13 -20.97 36.79 7.73
N LYS A 14 -20.62 36.92 9.01
CA LYS A 14 -19.67 36.01 9.67
C LYS A 14 -20.22 34.59 9.81
N PHE A 15 -21.50 34.45 10.17
CA PHE A 15 -22.16 33.14 10.24
C PHE A 15 -22.22 32.47 8.87
N LEU A 16 -22.62 33.21 7.84
CA LEU A 16 -22.67 32.70 6.47
C LEU A 16 -21.27 32.29 5.97
N GLY A 17 -20.25 33.10 6.26
CA GLY A 17 -18.86 32.77 5.93
C GLY A 17 -18.36 31.49 6.62
N LEU A 18 -18.69 31.31 7.90
CA LEU A 18 -18.35 30.08 8.64
C LEU A 18 -19.05 28.86 8.05
N ILE A 19 -20.33 28.97 7.72
CA ILE A 19 -21.10 27.87 7.11
C ILE A 19 -20.49 27.48 5.76
N LEU A 20 -20.15 28.47 4.91
CA LEU A 20 -19.51 28.23 3.62
C LEU A 20 -18.13 27.56 3.78
N LEU A 21 -17.35 27.97 4.78
CA LEU A 21 -16.06 27.36 5.09
C LEU A 21 -16.20 25.89 5.51
N ILE A 22 -17.16 25.58 6.39
CA ILE A 22 -17.44 24.21 6.82
C ILE A 22 -17.87 23.34 5.63
N LEU A 23 -18.75 23.86 4.77
CA LEU A 23 -19.18 23.16 3.56
C LEU A 23 -18.01 22.89 2.60
N LEU A 24 -17.09 23.84 2.43
CA LEU A 24 -15.87 23.66 1.66
C LEU A 24 -14.98 22.56 2.23
N ILE A 25 -14.78 22.55 3.54
CA ILE A 25 -13.99 21.51 4.22
C ILE A 25 -14.63 20.14 4.02
N ILE A 26 -15.94 20.00 4.24
CA ILE A 26 -16.67 18.75 4.02
C ILE A 26 -16.57 18.29 2.56
N SER A 27 -16.73 19.23 1.61
CA SER A 27 -16.60 18.95 0.18
C SER A 27 -15.19 18.50 -0.17
N PHE A 28 -14.15 19.11 0.41
CA PHE A 28 -12.76 18.73 0.20
C PHE A 28 -12.46 17.35 0.79
N TYR A 29 -12.91 17.04 2.00
CA TYR A 29 -12.82 15.69 2.58
C TYR A 29 -13.52 14.65 1.71
N LYS A 30 -14.72 14.97 1.20
CA LYS A 30 -15.44 14.09 0.27
C LYS A 30 -14.69 13.94 -1.06
N PHE A 31 -14.10 14.99 -1.60
CA PHE A 31 -13.32 14.93 -2.83
C PHE A 31 -12.05 14.07 -2.67
N LEU A 32 -11.36 14.19 -1.53
CA LEU A 32 -10.24 13.31 -1.18
C LEU A 32 -10.65 11.84 -1.01
N ASN A 33 -11.91 11.57 -0.64
CA ASN A 33 -12.43 10.21 -0.43
C ASN A 33 -13.09 9.62 -1.69
N ILE A 34 -13.74 10.45 -2.52
CA ILE A 34 -14.40 10.09 -3.79
C ILE A 34 -13.39 9.97 -4.93
N SER A 35 -12.30 10.72 -4.88
CA SER A 35 -11.16 10.47 -5.74
C SER A 35 -10.48 9.16 -5.29
N GLY A 36 -10.97 8.04 -5.80
CA GLY A 36 -10.20 6.79 -5.93
C GLY A 36 -8.97 6.95 -6.85
N PHE A 37 -8.34 8.13 -6.82
CA PHE A 37 -7.27 8.63 -7.66
C PHE A 37 -5.89 8.22 -7.15
N PHE A 38 -5.80 7.83 -5.87
CA PHE A 38 -4.77 6.88 -5.47
C PHE A 38 -5.26 5.49 -5.89
N ASN A 39 -4.82 5.07 -7.08
CA ASN A 39 -4.95 3.70 -7.56
C ASN A 39 -4.70 2.76 -6.38
N SER A 40 -5.63 1.83 -6.16
CA SER A 40 -5.67 0.93 -4.99
C SER A 40 -4.62 -0.17 -5.14
N GLU A 41 -3.42 0.26 -5.46
CA GLU A 41 -2.28 -0.53 -5.84
C GLU A 41 -1.35 -0.61 -4.64
N ILE A 42 -1.03 -1.83 -4.26
CA ILE A 42 -0.13 -2.14 -3.17
C ILE A 42 0.99 -2.96 -3.76
N THR A 43 2.23 -2.52 -3.56
CA THR A 43 3.40 -3.22 -4.06
C THR A 43 4.11 -3.91 -2.90
N GLU A 44 4.35 -5.21 -3.02
CA GLU A 44 5.28 -5.92 -2.16
C GLU A 44 6.72 -5.74 -2.64
N TYR A 45 7.64 -5.70 -1.69
CA TYR A 45 9.06 -5.46 -1.95
C TYR A 45 9.90 -6.61 -1.37
N PRO A 46 9.89 -7.80 -1.98
CA PRO A 46 10.54 -8.97 -1.43
C PRO A 46 12.07 -8.84 -1.42
N VAL A 47 12.68 -9.16 -0.28
CA VAL A 47 14.13 -9.20 -0.06
C VAL A 47 14.50 -10.56 0.52
N VAL A 48 15.50 -11.20 -0.04
CA VAL A 48 16.07 -12.45 0.49
C VAL A 48 17.14 -12.12 1.52
N CYS A 49 17.05 -12.75 2.68
CA CYS A 49 18.00 -12.65 3.78
C CYS A 49 18.94 -13.86 3.78
N LYS A 50 20.18 -13.69 4.25
CA LYS A 50 21.11 -14.81 4.42
C LYS A 50 20.65 -15.80 5.49
N GLU A 51 19.87 -15.31 6.44
CA GLU A 51 19.34 -16.04 7.59
C GLU A 51 17.84 -15.74 7.71
N GLU A 52 17.10 -16.64 8.39
CA GLU A 52 15.67 -16.49 8.60
C GLU A 52 15.36 -15.17 9.36
N PRO A 53 14.42 -14.33 8.87
CA PRO A 53 14.08 -13.08 9.51
C PRO A 53 13.53 -13.29 10.93
N VAL A 54 14.13 -12.63 11.92
CA VAL A 54 13.66 -12.68 13.32
C VAL A 54 12.83 -11.44 13.61
N LEU A 55 11.63 -11.61 14.17
CA LEU A 55 10.72 -10.52 14.54
C LEU A 55 10.39 -9.55 13.38
N ASN A 56 10.23 -10.07 12.15
CA ASN A 56 10.04 -9.28 10.93
C ASN A 56 11.19 -8.31 10.64
N GLN A 57 12.42 -8.71 10.94
CA GLN A 57 13.61 -7.94 10.61
C GLN A 57 14.65 -8.81 9.91
N CYS A 58 15.26 -8.23 8.87
CA CYS A 58 16.33 -8.83 8.10
C CYS A 58 17.62 -8.03 8.35
N ASN A 59 18.53 -8.60 9.15
CA ASN A 59 19.78 -7.93 9.50
C ASN A 59 20.82 -8.02 8.37
N ASN A 60 20.81 -9.13 7.63
CA ASN A 60 21.75 -9.44 6.57
C ASN A 60 21.01 -9.69 5.25
N PRO A 61 20.45 -8.65 4.62
CA PRO A 61 19.85 -8.78 3.29
C PRO A 61 20.92 -9.21 2.29
N GLU A 62 20.58 -10.13 1.40
CA GLU A 62 21.50 -10.66 0.40
C GLU A 62 21.21 -10.04 -0.98
N TYR A 63 19.95 -10.15 -1.43
CA TYR A 63 19.51 -9.59 -2.70
C TYR A 63 18.00 -9.33 -2.69
N THR A 64 17.55 -8.53 -3.65
CA THR A 64 16.14 -8.20 -3.86
C THR A 64 15.50 -9.12 -4.88
N LEU A 65 14.24 -9.48 -4.69
CA LEU A 65 13.43 -10.17 -5.71
C LEU A 65 12.55 -9.17 -6.47
N ARG A 66 11.93 -9.63 -7.56
CA ARG A 66 11.03 -8.79 -8.36
C ARG A 66 9.83 -8.35 -7.52
N LYS A 67 9.47 -7.07 -7.64
CA LYS A 67 8.31 -6.49 -6.96
C LYS A 67 7.02 -6.98 -7.61
N THR A 68 6.03 -7.30 -6.80
CA THR A 68 4.67 -7.62 -7.26
C THR A 68 3.74 -6.50 -6.85
N THR A 69 2.90 -6.03 -7.76
CA THR A 69 1.87 -5.02 -7.47
C THR A 69 0.50 -5.65 -7.54
N TYR A 70 -0.32 -5.35 -6.55
CA TYR A 70 -1.67 -5.87 -6.36
C TYR A 70 -2.67 -4.73 -6.43
N LYS A 71 -3.73 -4.91 -7.20
CA LYS A 71 -4.88 -4.02 -7.29
C LYS A 71 -6.11 -4.72 -6.73
N VAL A 72 -6.60 -4.18 -5.62
CA VAL A 72 -7.73 -4.75 -4.89
C VAL A 72 -9.05 -4.21 -5.45
N ILE A 73 -9.92 -5.11 -5.91
CA ILE A 73 -11.26 -4.78 -6.44
C ILE A 73 -12.31 -5.24 -5.42
N TYR A 74 -12.52 -4.41 -4.40
CA TYR A 74 -13.41 -4.70 -3.26
C TYR A 74 -14.81 -5.17 -3.68
N ASN A 75 -15.44 -4.47 -4.64
CA ASN A 75 -16.80 -4.77 -5.09
C ASN A 75 -16.96 -6.15 -5.75
N ARG A 76 -15.86 -6.72 -6.27
CA ARG A 76 -15.87 -8.03 -6.92
C ARG A 76 -15.25 -9.13 -6.07
N GLN A 77 -14.68 -8.80 -4.91
CA GLN A 77 -13.86 -9.71 -4.11
C GLN A 77 -12.72 -10.33 -4.96
N GLU A 78 -12.11 -9.51 -5.82
CA GLU A 78 -11.01 -9.92 -6.71
C GLU A 78 -9.75 -9.11 -6.41
N VAL A 79 -8.59 -9.74 -6.59
CA VAL A 79 -7.30 -9.06 -6.60
C VAL A 79 -6.63 -9.31 -7.94
N ILE A 80 -6.21 -8.25 -8.60
CA ILE A 80 -5.43 -8.34 -9.83
C ILE A 80 -3.98 -8.08 -9.46
N TYR A 81 -3.03 -8.89 -9.94
CA TYR A 81 -1.62 -8.64 -9.68
C TYR A 81 -0.76 -8.71 -10.93
N TRP A 82 0.39 -8.06 -10.89
CA TRP A 82 1.40 -8.11 -11.94
C TRP A 82 2.79 -7.89 -11.35
N THR A 83 3.77 -8.38 -12.08
CA THR A 83 5.20 -8.20 -11.83
C THR A 83 5.76 -7.47 -13.06
N GLU A 84 6.83 -6.67 -12.92
CA GLU A 84 7.28 -5.72 -13.96
C GLU A 84 7.39 -6.29 -15.39
N ASP A 85 7.70 -7.59 -15.55
CA ASP A 85 7.87 -8.23 -16.86
C ASP A 85 6.81 -9.28 -17.21
N PHE A 86 5.78 -9.46 -16.39
CA PHE A 86 4.83 -10.57 -16.51
C PHE A 86 3.41 -10.10 -16.78
N SER A 87 2.62 -10.97 -17.44
CA SER A 87 1.21 -10.71 -17.70
C SER A 87 0.44 -10.55 -16.40
N THR A 88 -0.51 -9.63 -16.41
CA THR A 88 -1.46 -9.44 -15.33
C THR A 88 -2.25 -10.72 -15.05
N GLN A 89 -2.32 -11.12 -13.79
CA GLN A 89 -3.09 -12.25 -13.32
C GLN A 89 -4.23 -11.79 -12.43
N ARG A 90 -5.29 -12.61 -12.34
CA ARG A 90 -6.46 -12.34 -11.51
C ARG A 90 -6.64 -13.45 -10.49
N LEU A 91 -6.86 -13.06 -9.25
CA LEU A 91 -7.18 -13.91 -8.12
C LEU A 91 -8.64 -13.68 -7.76
N THR A 92 -9.45 -14.73 -7.82
CA THR A 92 -10.88 -14.69 -7.50
C THR A 92 -11.20 -15.33 -6.15
N ARG A 93 -10.25 -16.08 -5.57
CA ARG A 93 -10.39 -16.75 -4.26
C ARG A 93 -9.86 -15.85 -3.14
N CYS A 94 -10.50 -14.70 -2.95
CA CYS A 94 -10.05 -13.69 -1.99
C CYS A 94 -11.11 -13.34 -0.94
N ALA A 95 -10.66 -13.08 0.29
CA ALA A 95 -11.45 -12.47 1.34
C ALA A 95 -11.01 -11.02 1.51
N ILE A 96 -11.84 -10.06 1.09
CA ILE A 96 -11.46 -8.65 1.05
C ILE A 96 -12.37 -7.85 2.00
N LYS A 97 -11.80 -7.41 3.12
CA LYS A 97 -12.47 -6.49 4.05
C LYS A 97 -12.34 -5.04 3.61
N ASP A 98 -11.15 -4.66 3.15
CA ASP A 98 -10.87 -3.36 2.57
C ASP A 98 -9.58 -3.44 1.72
N LYS A 99 -9.11 -2.31 1.21
CA LYS A 99 -7.92 -2.25 0.35
C LYS A 99 -6.63 -2.69 1.06
N LYS A 100 -6.53 -2.50 2.37
CA LYS A 100 -5.34 -2.81 3.20
C LYS A 100 -5.48 -4.12 3.97
N ASN A 101 -6.68 -4.69 4.01
CA ASN A 101 -7.04 -5.89 4.74
C ASN A 101 -7.71 -6.87 3.79
N TRP A 102 -6.91 -7.75 3.21
CA TRP A 102 -7.37 -8.79 2.30
C TRP A 102 -6.44 -9.99 2.33
N SER A 103 -6.97 -11.16 2.01
CA SER A 103 -6.20 -12.37 1.74
C SER A 103 -6.72 -13.04 0.48
N CYS A 104 -5.85 -13.78 -0.19
CA CYS A 104 -6.17 -14.60 -1.34
C CYS A 104 -5.50 -15.97 -1.23
N LYS A 105 -6.10 -16.96 -1.88
CA LYS A 105 -5.51 -18.28 -2.12
C LYS A 105 -5.25 -18.44 -3.60
N TYR A 106 -4.17 -19.14 -3.96
CA TYR A 106 -4.02 -19.62 -5.33
C TYR A 106 -5.10 -20.66 -5.65
N ASP A 107 -5.40 -20.82 -6.93
CA ASP A 107 -6.43 -21.78 -7.39
C ASP A 107 -6.06 -23.22 -7.06
N ASP A 108 -4.76 -23.54 -7.07
CA ASP A 108 -4.19 -24.82 -6.67
C ASP A 108 -4.03 -24.99 -5.14
N GLU A 109 -4.45 -23.99 -4.36
CA GLU A 109 -4.35 -23.96 -2.90
C GLU A 109 -2.92 -24.13 -2.37
N SER A 110 -1.91 -23.84 -3.20
CA SER A 110 -0.50 -23.97 -2.83
C SER A 110 -0.06 -22.98 -1.76
N ALA A 111 -0.66 -21.79 -1.73
CA ALA A 111 -0.36 -20.76 -0.74
C ALA A 111 -1.58 -19.89 -0.42
N GLU A 112 -1.52 -19.26 0.76
CA GLU A 112 -2.40 -18.19 1.19
C GLU A 112 -1.56 -16.96 1.51
N PHE A 113 -1.92 -15.82 0.96
CA PHE A 113 -1.17 -14.58 1.12
C PHE A 113 -2.12 -13.39 1.18
N GLY A 114 -1.62 -12.26 1.68
CA GLY A 114 -2.46 -11.10 1.86
C GLY A 114 -1.76 -9.89 2.44
N PHE A 115 -2.58 -8.87 2.70
CA PHE A 115 -2.18 -7.69 3.43
C PHE A 115 -3.07 -7.52 4.65
N THR A 116 -2.45 -7.19 5.78
CA THR A 116 -3.13 -6.81 7.00
C THR A 116 -2.45 -5.58 7.58
N ASP A 117 -3.20 -4.52 7.83
CA ASP A 117 -2.70 -3.25 8.38
C ASP A 117 -1.45 -2.70 7.65
N GLY A 118 -1.41 -2.87 6.33
CA GLY A 118 -0.32 -2.38 5.47
C GLY A 118 0.95 -3.24 5.48
N LYS A 119 0.90 -4.43 6.08
CA LYS A 119 1.98 -5.42 6.01
C LYS A 119 1.56 -6.61 5.15
N TYR A 120 2.44 -6.99 4.24
CA TYR A 120 2.28 -8.21 3.45
C TYR A 120 2.63 -9.44 4.29
N TRP A 121 1.95 -10.55 4.02
CA TRP A 121 2.28 -11.87 4.54
C TRP A 121 1.96 -12.94 3.50
N ASN A 122 2.68 -14.06 3.57
CA ASN A 122 2.50 -15.20 2.67
C ASN A 122 2.83 -16.49 3.44
N TYR A 123 1.94 -17.48 3.35
CA TYR A 123 2.10 -18.80 3.92
C TYR A 123 1.97 -19.86 2.82
N SER A 124 2.99 -20.71 2.68
CA SER A 124 2.86 -21.92 1.88
C SER A 124 1.94 -22.91 2.61
N LEU A 125 0.96 -23.46 1.91
CA LEU A 125 0.05 -24.48 2.43
C LEU A 125 0.50 -25.90 2.07
N ILE A 126 1.41 -26.04 1.10
CA ILE A 126 1.93 -27.32 0.63
C ILE A 126 3.45 -27.31 0.80
N PRO A 127 4.03 -28.30 1.51
CA PRO A 127 5.47 -28.47 1.58
C PRO A 127 6.05 -28.65 0.17
N SER A 128 6.76 -27.63 -0.33
CA SER A 128 7.31 -27.65 -1.68
C SER A 128 8.84 -27.73 -1.66
N ALA A 129 9.42 -28.30 -2.72
CA ALA A 129 10.86 -28.24 -2.97
C ALA A 129 11.26 -26.80 -3.33
N GLY A 130 11.34 -25.95 -2.31
CA GLY A 130 11.47 -24.50 -2.43
C GLY A 130 11.08 -23.74 -1.18
N ASP A 131 10.40 -24.37 -0.21
CA ASP A 131 9.97 -23.72 1.03
C ASP A 131 11.13 -23.10 1.81
N ASP A 132 12.31 -23.72 1.78
CA ASP A 132 13.50 -23.18 2.46
C ASP A 132 13.98 -21.84 1.87
N LEU A 133 13.73 -21.59 0.58
CA LEU A 133 14.01 -20.29 -0.03
C LEU A 133 13.04 -19.21 0.46
N TRP A 134 11.77 -19.57 0.64
CA TRP A 134 10.74 -18.61 1.05
C TRP A 134 10.79 -18.26 2.54
N LYS A 135 11.32 -19.15 3.39
CA LYS A 135 11.57 -18.86 4.82
C LYS A 135 12.48 -17.66 5.03
N ASN A 136 13.40 -17.43 4.11
CA ASN A 136 14.36 -16.33 4.19
C ASN A 136 13.86 -15.04 3.52
N VAL A 137 12.62 -15.01 3.02
CA VAL A 137 12.07 -13.81 2.36
C VAL A 137 11.44 -12.89 3.40
N TYR A 138 11.90 -11.63 3.38
CA TYR A 138 11.37 -10.53 4.16
C TYR A 138 10.75 -9.48 3.24
N TYR A 139 9.68 -8.82 3.70
CA TYR A 139 8.94 -7.81 2.94
C TYR A 139 9.09 -6.42 3.60
N PRO A 140 10.22 -5.73 3.38
CA PRO A 140 10.46 -4.38 3.89
C PRO A 140 9.57 -3.29 3.28
N SER A 141 9.69 -2.08 3.84
CA SER A 141 9.22 -0.86 3.18
C SER A 141 9.99 -0.57 1.89
N ARG A 142 9.39 0.20 0.98
CA ARG A 142 10.01 0.64 -0.28
C ARG A 142 11.41 1.25 -0.09
N ILE A 143 11.59 2.09 0.94
CA ILE A 143 12.87 2.76 1.20
C ILE A 143 13.95 1.72 1.53
N LYS A 144 13.64 0.77 2.41
CA LYS A 144 14.60 -0.26 2.81
C LYS A 144 14.92 -1.21 1.65
N TYR A 145 13.94 -1.55 0.82
CA TYR A 145 14.17 -2.29 -0.42
C TYR A 145 15.14 -1.57 -1.37
N LEU A 146 14.93 -0.27 -1.60
CA LEU A 146 15.82 0.54 -2.44
C LEU A 146 17.23 0.63 -1.87
N MET A 147 17.39 0.73 -0.54
CA MET A 147 18.71 0.69 0.10
C MET A 147 19.45 -0.61 -0.20
N VAL A 148 18.79 -1.76 -0.09
CA VAL A 148 19.39 -3.07 -0.41
C VAL A 148 19.73 -3.17 -1.89
N GLN A 149 18.84 -2.71 -2.77
CA GLN A 149 19.09 -2.70 -4.22
C GLN A 149 20.30 -1.82 -4.59
N CYS A 150 20.47 -0.69 -3.90
CA CYS A 150 21.56 0.25 -4.12
C CYS A 150 22.90 -0.18 -3.48
N GLU A 151 22.90 -0.95 -2.40
CA GLU A 151 24.14 -1.47 -1.78
C GLU A 151 24.95 -2.31 -2.76
N ASN A 152 24.26 -2.99 -3.68
CA ASN A 152 24.86 -3.78 -4.75
C ASN A 152 25.21 -2.94 -6.00
N ASN A 153 24.99 -1.62 -6.01
CA ASN A 153 25.25 -0.75 -7.17
C ASN A 153 25.75 0.65 -6.76
N THR A 154 27.06 0.89 -6.89
CA THR A 154 27.78 2.08 -6.41
C THR A 154 27.23 3.43 -6.91
N LEU A 155 26.55 3.46 -8.06
CA LEU A 155 25.97 4.68 -8.66
C LEU A 155 24.65 5.12 -8.01
N CYS A 156 24.01 4.24 -7.22
CA CYS A 156 22.64 4.39 -6.76
C CYS A 156 22.50 5.34 -5.55
N PHE A 157 23.57 5.48 -4.73
CA PHE A 157 23.61 6.37 -3.57
C PHE A 157 23.49 7.87 -3.92
N LEU A 158 23.91 8.27 -5.12
CA LEU A 158 23.87 9.66 -5.56
C LEU A 158 22.44 10.13 -5.87
N PHE A 159 21.56 9.24 -6.36
CA PHE A 159 20.19 9.59 -6.72
C PHE A 159 19.19 9.45 -5.57
N ALA A 160 19.44 8.53 -4.62
CA ALA A 160 18.54 8.33 -3.47
C ALA A 160 18.41 9.58 -2.56
N ASN A 161 19.45 10.42 -2.52
CA ASN A 161 19.47 11.67 -1.74
C ASN A 161 18.96 12.91 -2.49
N LEU A 162 18.69 12.82 -3.80
CA LEU A 162 18.30 13.98 -4.64
C LEU A 162 16.78 14.11 -4.84
N PHE A 163 16.01 13.08 -4.51
CA PHE A 163 14.55 13.04 -4.69
C PHE A 163 13.78 13.00 -3.37
N TYR A 164 14.43 13.39 -2.27
CA TYR A 164 13.85 13.59 -0.94
C TYR A 164 14.28 14.92 -0.36
#